data_AF-A0A9X8VI75-F1
#
_entry.id   AF-A0A9X8VI75-F1
#
_cell.length_a   1.000
_cell.length_b   1.000
_cell.length_c   1.000
_cell.angle_alpha   90.00
_cell.angle_beta   90.00
_cell.angle_gamma   90.00
#
_symmetry.space_group_name_H-M   'P 1'
#
loop_
_entity.id
_entity.type
_entity.pdbx_description
1 polymer ?
#
loop_
_entity_poly.entity_id
_entity_poly.type
_entity_poly.pdbx_seq_one_letter_code
_entity_poly.pdbx_strand_id
1 'polypeptide(L)' 'FPGAETIRLEQNYRSTSNILKAANTLIANNDGRMGKNLWTEGGEGEPISLYCAFNELDEARFVVNRIKTWQDNGGAL' A
#
# COMPACT_ATOMS: atom_id res chain seq x y z
N PHE A 1 30.78 2.33 -13.31
CA PHE A 1 31.50 1.11 -12.93
C PHE A 1 31.27 0.05 -14.01
N PRO A 2 32.12 0.01 -15.05
CA PRO A 2 32.07 -1.06 -16.04
C PRO A 2 32.23 -2.42 -15.34
N GLY A 3 31.28 -3.34 -15.54
CA GLY A 3 31.29 -4.67 -14.93
C GLY A 3 30.49 -4.83 -13.62
N ALA A 4 29.79 -3.80 -13.15
CA ALA A 4 28.89 -3.94 -12.01
C ALA A 4 27.63 -4.74 -12.39
N GLU A 5 27.33 -5.78 -11.61
CA GLU A 5 26.09 -6.54 -11.74
C GLU A 5 24.95 -5.83 -10.99
N THR A 6 23.76 -5.77 -11.60
CA THR A 6 22.57 -5.18 -10.98
C THR A 6 21.55 -6.26 -10.70
N ILE A 7 21.25 -6.48 -9.42
CA ILE A 7 20.23 -7.43 -8.97
C ILE A 7 19.01 -6.65 -8.48
N ARG A 8 17.82 -7.01 -8.98
CA ARG A 8 16.54 -6.40 -8.55
C ARG A 8 15.78 -7.34 -7.64
N LEU A 9 15.52 -6.88 -6.41
CA LEU A 9 14.69 -7.60 -5.46
C LEU A 9 13.23 -7.20 -5.63
N GLU A 10 12.43 -8.05 -6.28
CA GLU A 10 11.06 -7.74 -6.67
C GLU A 10 9.99 -8.38 -5.79
N GLN A 11 10.33 -9.41 -5.02
CA GLN A 11 9.40 -10.01 -4.07
C GLN A 11 9.24 -9.12 -2.83
N ASN A 12 8.00 -8.80 -2.50
CA ASN A 12 7.59 -8.06 -1.32
C ASN A 12 6.93 -9.02 -0.34
N TYR A 13 7.47 -9.08 0.87
CA TYR A 13 7.00 -9.98 1.93
C TYR A 13 6.12 -9.28 2.98
N ARG A 14 5.78 -7.99 2.77
CA ARG A 14 5.04 -7.17 3.74
C ARG A 14 3.57 -7.01 3.36
N SER A 15 3.32 -6.73 2.09
CA SER A 15 2.03 -6.23 1.61
C SER A 15 1.29 -7.30 0.82
N THR A 16 -0.05 -7.21 0.86
CA THR A 16 -0.96 -8.03 0.07
C THR A 16 -0.98 -7.56 -1.39
N SER A 17 -1.52 -8.39 -2.29
CA SER A 17 -1.47 -8.09 -3.72
C SER A 17 -2.28 -6.84 -4.09
N ASN A 18 -3.41 -6.57 -3.40
CA ASN A 18 -4.21 -5.35 -3.63
C ASN A 18 -3.41 -4.07 -3.34
N ILE A 19 -2.66 -4.04 -2.23
CA ILE A 19 -1.80 -2.91 -1.86
C ILE A 19 -0.67 -2.73 -2.88
N LEU A 20 -0.01 -3.82 -3.28
CA LEU A 20 1.09 -3.76 -4.24
C LEU A 20 0.64 -3.32 -5.62
N LYS A 21 -0.54 -3.77 -6.07
CA LYS A 21 -1.10 -3.37 -7.36
C LYS A 21 -1.34 -1.86 -7.41
N ALA A 22 -1.93 -1.29 -6.36
CA ALA A 22 -2.13 0.15 -6.27
C ALA A 22 -0.80 0.92 -6.26
N ALA A 23 0.17 0.48 -5.45
CA ALA A 23 1.48 1.13 -5.36
C ALA A 23 2.26 1.08 -6.69
N ASN A 24 2.31 -0.09 -7.35
CA ASN A 24 2.95 -0.26 -8.65
C ASN A 24 2.30 0.60 -9.74
N THR A 25 0.97 0.72 -9.72
CA THR A 25 0.21 1.54 -10.66
C THR A 25 0.48 3.02 -10.43
N LEU A 26 0.50 3.47 -9.18
CA LEU A 26 0.79 4.86 -8.83
C LEU A 26 2.20 5.26 -9.29
N ILE A 27 3.22 4.47 -8.93
CA ILE A 27 4.62 4.77 -9.25
C ILE A 27 4.94 4.56 -10.75
N ALA A 28 4.05 3.96 -11.54
CA ALA A 28 4.20 3.85 -13.00
C ALA A 28 4.07 5.20 -13.71
N ASN A 29 3.48 6.20 -13.06
CA ASN A 29 3.33 7.54 -13.63
C ASN A 29 4.61 8.41 -13.53
N ASN A 30 5.66 7.93 -12.86
CA ASN A 30 6.90 8.71 -12.69
C ASN A 30 7.88 8.54 -13.85
N ASP A 31 8.36 9.65 -14.39
CA ASP A 31 9.42 9.67 -15.40
C ASP A 31 10.79 9.26 -14.83
N GLY A 32 11.66 8.72 -15.68
CA GLY A 32 13.02 8.31 -15.30
C GLY A 32 13.07 7.09 -14.37
N ARG A 33 11.95 6.38 -14.19
CA ARG A 33 11.88 5.21 -13.32
C ARG A 33 12.76 4.08 -13.86
N MET A 34 13.58 3.53 -12.97
CA MET A 34 14.25 2.26 -13.21
C MET A 34 13.21 1.14 -13.08
N GLY A 35 12.86 0.50 -14.21
CA GLY A 35 11.83 -0.53 -14.29
C GLY A 35 12.01 -1.61 -13.23
N LYS A 36 11.01 -1.72 -12.33
CA LYS A 36 10.96 -2.68 -11.22
C LYS A 36 9.50 -2.90 -10.87
N ASN A 37 9.01 -4.14 -10.87
CA ASN A 37 7.62 -4.44 -10.52
C ASN A 37 7.57 -5.33 -9.28
N LEU A 38 7.01 -4.83 -8.19
CA LEU A 38 6.92 -5.62 -6.96
C LEU A 38 5.79 -6.64 -7.06
N TRP A 39 6.03 -7.86 -6.58
CA TRP A 39 5.02 -8.92 -6.47
C TRP A 39 5.06 -9.55 -5.06
N THR A 40 4.01 -10.28 -4.67
CA THR A 40 3.92 -10.95 -3.36
C THR A 40 3.35 -12.36 -3.53
N GLU A 41 3.76 -13.27 -2.66
CA GLU A 41 3.14 -14.60 -2.50
C GLU A 41 1.93 -14.55 -1.54
N GLY A 42 1.73 -13.42 -0.86
CA GLY A 42 0.55 -13.19 -0.03
C GLY A 42 -0.74 -13.13 -0.87
N GLY A 43 -1.87 -13.41 -0.22
CA GLY A 43 -3.19 -13.29 -0.83
C GLY A 43 -3.56 -11.85 -1.23
N GLU A 44 -4.76 -11.69 -1.79
CA GLU A 44 -5.26 -10.38 -2.20
C GLU A 44 -5.37 -9.40 -1.04
N GLY A 45 -5.76 -9.89 0.13
CA GLY A 45 -6.07 -9.08 1.30
C GLY A 45 -7.28 -8.17 1.05
N GLU A 46 -7.55 -7.31 2.01
CA GLU A 46 -8.69 -6.40 1.93
C GLU A 46 -8.54 -5.38 0.79
N PRO A 47 -9.63 -5.03 0.08
CA PRO A 47 -9.64 -3.92 -0.85
C PRO A 47 -9.26 -2.60 -0.18
N ILE A 48 -8.57 -1.73 -0.94
CA ILE A 48 -8.25 -0.39 -0.47
C ILE A 48 -9.55 0.41 -0.37
N SER A 49 -9.86 0.90 0.84
CA SER A 49 -11.02 1.75 1.10
C SER A 49 -10.68 3.21 0.83
N LEU A 50 -11.63 3.95 0.25
CA LEU A 50 -11.55 5.39 0.05
C LEU A 50 -12.73 6.06 0.78
N TYR A 51 -12.43 7.08 1.58
CA TYR A 51 -13.44 7.90 2.24
C TYR A 51 -13.23 9.36 1.85
N CYS A 52 -14.24 9.96 1.22
CA CYS A 52 -14.23 11.36 0.83
C CYS A 52 -14.92 12.19 1.92
N ALA A 53 -14.14 12.74 2.85
CA ALA A 53 -14.64 13.59 3.92
C ALA A 53 -15.17 14.93 3.39
N PHE A 54 -16.18 15.50 4.06
CA PHE A 54 -16.72 16.81 3.71
C PHE A 54 -15.77 17.96 4.07
N ASN A 55 -15.04 17.82 5.18
CA ASN A 55 -14.05 18.78 5.67
C ASN A 55 -13.00 18.08 6.56
N GLU A 56 -12.04 18.83 7.06
CA GLU A 56 -10.94 18.33 7.90
C GLU A 56 -11.40 17.74 9.23
N LEU A 57 -12.47 18.30 9.82
CA LEU A 57 -13.01 17.78 11.09
C LEU A 57 -13.72 16.44 10.90
N ASP A 58 -14.40 16.27 9.76
CA ASP A 58 -15.05 15.03 9.35
C ASP A 58 -14.00 13.93 9.08
N GLU A 59 -12.93 14.25 8.35
CA GLU A 59 -11.79 13.35 8.13
C GLU A 59 -11.18 12.90 9.46
N ALA A 60 -10.89 13.85 10.36
CA ALA A 60 -10.31 13.56 11.66
C ALA A 60 -11.21 12.63 12.50
N ARG A 61 -12.53 12.89 12.52
CA ARG A 61 -13.50 12.05 13.23
C ARG A 61 -13.58 10.65 12.63
N PHE A 62 -13.59 10.54 11.30
CA PHE A 62 -13.60 9.24 10.62
C PHE A 62 -12.38 8.40 11.02
N VAL A 63 -11.17 8.96 10.96
CA VAL A 63 -9.94 8.25 11.32
C VAL A 63 -9.96 7.80 12.79
N VAL A 64 -10.33 8.69 13.72
CA VAL A 64 -10.42 8.34 15.15
C VAL A 64 -11.43 7.22 15.38
N ASN A 65 -12.60 7.28 14.73
CA ASN A 65 -13.62 6.24 14.88
C ASN A 65 -13.15 4.91 14.32
N ARG A 66 -12.45 4.88 13.18
CA ARG A 66 -11.87 3.65 12.62
C ARG A 66 -10.87 2.99 13.57
N ILE A 67 -10.00 3.79 14.20
CA ILE A 67 -9.04 3.30 15.19
C ILE A 67 -9.76 2.72 16.42
N LYS A 68 -10.76 3.44 16.94
CA LYS A 68 -11.57 2.95 18.08
C LYS A 68 -12.26 1.64 17.76
N THR A 69 -12.96 1.55 16.62
CA THR A 69 -13.62 0.32 16.18
C THR A 69 -12.63 -0.85 16.05
N TRP A 70 -11.44 -0.60 15.51
CA TRP A 70 -10.40 -1.64 15.41
C TRP A 70 -9.91 -2.10 16.79
N GLN A 71 -9.73 -1.17 17.72
CA GLN A 71 -9.37 -1.48 19.11
C GLN A 71 -10.46 -2.28 19.83
N ASP A 72 -11.72 -1.88 19.67
CA ASP A 72 -12.88 -2.56 20.27
C ASP A 72 -13.04 -3.98 19.70
N ASN A 73 -12.66 -4.20 18.44
CA ASN A 73 -12.62 -5.50 17.79
C ASN A 73 -11.38 -6.35 18.16
N GLY A 74 -10.61 -5.95 19.17
CA GLY A 74 -9.49 -6.72 19.71
C GLY A 74 -8.17 -6.54 18.97
N GLY A 75 -8.05 -5.55 18.09
CA GLY A 75 -6.77 -5.19 17.46
C GLY A 75 -6.20 -6.27 16.53
N ALA A 76 -7.05 -7.15 15.99
CA ALA A 76 -6.64 -8.16 15.02
C ALA A 76 -6.49 -7.53 13.62
N LEU A 77 -5.45 -7.96 12.89
CA LEU A 77 -5.24 -7.69 11.47
C LEU A 77 -5.86 -8.79 10.62
#